data_AF-A0AAD8XWI1-F1
#
_entry.id   AF-A0AAD8XWI1-F1
#
_cell.length_a   1.000
_cell.length_b   1.000
_cell.length_c   1.000
_cell.angle_alpha   90.00
_cell.angle_beta   90.00
_cell.angle_gamma   90.00
#
_symmetry.space_group_name_H-M   'P 1'
#
loop_
_entity.id
_entity.type
_entity.pdbx_description
1 polymer ?
#
loop_
_entity_poly.entity_id
_entity_poly.type
_entity_poly.pdbx_seq_one_letter_code
_entity_poly.pdbx_strand_id
1 'polypeptide(L)'
;MSEARSKQCHHERFTFILACYIFHLISTATSFNQPNGASPVAKDVTGKTVAHYGAGGMATKMTLEVTDMCIEAAKSHHLFGKDVTLKGLKTEEMNGKVGIVGGFDPDSNRRGVYLTEDNKEVWIKVENIFLLDDTAKCQPYPLLTDIQDRLGSVSLHEIVMPSESQRAIVDETAKFLLKKHNTSIYTEDCDGCSPIQMVSGMGQVFGERAVSKLVMEAATKKGRETRKARKYEELTCANCNDCFDESNGGKLLVCSRCKAVRYCGRDCQVQHWKEHKKECVDLSSLSGNVTLGSPSEFDDGLCSMTQSLRGGSLGRNFREDAGYKKPRGTKFNEKFVIKCQGNADTSPILIYDQTRTCQFYLKPEKKGFKEILQTIRNEPAWQGRKSFMKASFDKSGVCSVYPEKAGVKSHYTW
;
A
#
# COMPACT_ATOMS: atom_id res chain seq x y z
N MET A 1 25.31 -32.27 -18.22
CA MET A 1 24.68 -31.16 -18.97
C MET A 1 23.40 -31.56 -19.73
N SER A 2 23.10 -32.85 -19.95
CA SER A 2 21.87 -33.31 -20.62
C SER A 2 20.64 -33.40 -19.70
N GLU A 3 20.80 -33.72 -18.41
CA GLU A 3 19.66 -33.82 -17.47
C GLU A 3 19.05 -32.46 -17.07
N ALA A 4 19.85 -31.39 -17.03
CA ALA A 4 19.36 -30.05 -16.72
C ALA A 4 18.47 -29.47 -17.84
N ARG A 5 18.81 -29.75 -19.11
CA ARG A 5 17.98 -29.38 -20.27
C ARG A 5 16.67 -30.18 -20.35
N SER A 6 16.68 -31.44 -19.90
CA SER A 6 15.48 -32.28 -19.82
C SER A 6 14.47 -31.74 -18.80
N LYS A 7 14.91 -31.40 -17.59
CA LYS A 7 14.02 -30.84 -16.54
C LYS A 7 13.42 -29.48 -16.92
N GLN A 8 14.19 -28.63 -17.62
CA GLN A 8 13.72 -27.34 -18.11
C GLN A 8 12.67 -27.49 -19.22
N CYS A 9 12.86 -28.45 -20.13
CA CYS A 9 11.90 -28.78 -21.19
C CYS A 9 10.59 -29.42 -20.64
N HIS A 10 10.68 -30.22 -19.57
CA HIS A 10 9.50 -30.76 -18.90
C HIS A 10 8.69 -29.69 -18.16
N HIS A 11 9.35 -28.70 -17.56
CA HIS A 11 8.67 -27.58 -16.90
C HIS A 11 8.02 -26.64 -17.91
N GLU A 12 8.71 -26.31 -19.01
CA GLU A 12 8.15 -25.53 -20.14
C GLU A 12 6.94 -26.21 -20.77
N ARG A 13 6.98 -27.54 -20.94
CA ARG A 13 5.81 -28.33 -21.39
C ARG A 13 4.67 -28.30 -20.37
N PHE A 14 4.95 -28.30 -19.08
CA PHE A 14 3.91 -28.23 -18.04
C PHE A 14 3.24 -26.85 -17.99
N THR A 15 4.01 -25.76 -18.11
CA THR A 15 3.47 -24.39 -18.17
C THR A 15 2.67 -24.15 -19.46
N PHE A 16 3.13 -24.71 -20.59
CA PHE A 16 2.41 -24.66 -21.86
C PHE A 16 1.15 -25.52 -21.82
N ILE A 17 1.19 -26.72 -21.23
CA ILE A 17 0.01 -27.58 -21.05
C ILE A 17 -0.98 -26.96 -20.07
N LEU A 18 -0.54 -26.31 -18.99
CA LEU A 18 -1.44 -25.65 -18.03
C LEU A 18 -2.04 -24.35 -18.60
N ALA A 19 -1.24 -23.55 -19.33
CA ALA A 19 -1.74 -22.41 -20.09
C ALA A 19 -2.71 -22.88 -21.18
N CYS A 20 -2.42 -23.98 -21.89
CA CYS A 20 -3.35 -24.62 -22.80
C CYS A 20 -4.54 -25.25 -22.07
N TYR A 21 -4.45 -25.72 -20.83
CA TYR A 21 -5.58 -26.27 -20.07
C TYR A 21 -6.49 -25.15 -19.57
N ILE A 22 -5.91 -24.02 -19.16
CA ILE A 22 -6.64 -22.78 -18.83
C ILE A 22 -7.24 -22.19 -20.12
N PHE A 23 -6.51 -22.16 -21.23
CA PHE A 23 -7.01 -21.71 -22.52
C PHE A 23 -8.03 -22.69 -23.11
N HIS A 24 -7.90 -23.99 -22.87
CA HIS A 24 -8.88 -25.00 -23.26
C HIS A 24 -10.07 -24.97 -22.31
N LEU A 25 -9.94 -24.65 -21.02
CA LEU A 25 -11.08 -24.38 -20.13
C LEU A 25 -11.81 -23.08 -20.51
N ILE A 26 -11.07 -22.05 -20.92
CA ILE A 26 -11.62 -20.78 -21.40
C ILE A 26 -12.25 -20.94 -22.81
N SER A 27 -11.62 -21.72 -23.70
CA SER A 27 -12.05 -21.93 -25.09
C SER A 27 -13.09 -23.05 -25.23
N THR A 28 -13.02 -24.15 -24.47
CA THR A 28 -14.09 -25.17 -24.47
C THR A 28 -15.35 -24.67 -23.77
N ALA A 29 -15.26 -23.69 -22.86
CA ALA A 29 -16.42 -22.96 -22.39
C ALA A 29 -17.11 -22.13 -23.50
N THR A 30 -16.41 -21.82 -24.60
CA THR A 30 -17.04 -21.20 -25.79
C THR A 30 -17.59 -22.22 -26.79
N SER A 31 -17.42 -23.54 -26.58
CA SER A 31 -17.77 -24.56 -27.58
C SER A 31 -18.55 -25.79 -27.05
N PHE A 32 -18.78 -25.90 -25.74
CA PHE A 32 -19.66 -26.91 -25.16
C PHE A 32 -20.58 -26.26 -24.15
N ASN A 33 -21.84 -26.02 -24.55
CA ASN A 33 -23.10 -26.02 -23.79
C ASN A 33 -23.08 -25.92 -22.23
N GLN A 34 -22.15 -25.18 -21.64
CA GLN A 34 -22.18 -24.75 -20.26
C GLN A 34 -22.58 -23.28 -20.29
N PRO A 35 -23.76 -22.91 -19.76
CA PRO A 35 -24.23 -21.52 -19.75
C PRO A 35 -23.35 -20.58 -18.90
N ASN A 36 -22.30 -21.09 -18.26
CA ASN A 36 -21.48 -20.38 -17.29
C ASN A 36 -20.00 -20.50 -17.68
N GLY A 37 -19.43 -19.43 -18.25
CA GLY A 37 -18.00 -19.36 -18.57
C GLY A 37 -17.09 -19.65 -17.37
N ALA A 38 -15.80 -19.88 -17.62
CA ALA A 38 -14.83 -20.18 -16.55
C ALA A 38 -14.68 -18.99 -15.57
N SER A 39 -14.57 -19.30 -14.27
CA SER A 39 -14.36 -18.27 -13.24
C SER A 39 -12.96 -17.66 -13.37
N PRO A 40 -12.82 -16.33 -13.55
CA PRO A 40 -11.51 -15.67 -13.70
C PRO A 40 -10.70 -15.65 -12.39
N VAL A 41 -11.35 -15.96 -11.26
CA VAL A 41 -10.73 -15.99 -9.93
C VAL A 41 -10.42 -17.40 -9.46
N ALA A 42 -10.58 -18.40 -10.33
CA ALA A 42 -10.27 -19.78 -10.02
C ALA A 42 -8.83 -19.92 -9.52
N LYS A 43 -8.66 -20.74 -8.50
CA LYS A 43 -7.37 -21.07 -7.89
C LYS A 43 -7.04 -22.54 -8.13
N ASP A 44 -5.78 -22.83 -8.39
CA ASP A 44 -5.30 -24.20 -8.42
C ASP A 44 -5.15 -24.78 -6.99
N VAL A 45 -4.66 -26.02 -6.89
CA VAL A 45 -4.40 -26.70 -5.61
C VAL A 45 -3.36 -26.00 -4.73
N THR A 46 -2.54 -25.10 -5.29
CA THR A 46 -1.55 -24.28 -4.59
C THR A 46 -2.05 -22.88 -4.26
N GLY A 47 -3.29 -22.55 -4.62
CA GLY A 47 -3.88 -21.23 -4.40
C GLY A 47 -3.54 -20.20 -5.48
N LYS A 48 -2.79 -20.58 -6.52
CA LYS A 48 -2.39 -19.71 -7.62
C LYS A 48 -3.54 -19.44 -8.57
N THR A 49 -3.67 -18.17 -8.94
CA THR A 49 -4.61 -17.68 -9.95
C THR A 49 -3.94 -17.59 -11.33
N VAL A 50 -4.72 -17.31 -12.37
CA VAL A 50 -4.20 -17.00 -13.72
C VAL A 50 -3.15 -15.88 -13.71
N ALA A 51 -3.23 -14.91 -12.79
CA ALA A 51 -2.23 -13.85 -12.68
C ALA A 51 -0.85 -14.36 -12.27
N HIS A 52 -0.77 -15.41 -11.43
CA HIS A 52 0.50 -16.00 -11.02
C HIS A 52 1.20 -16.69 -12.18
N TYR A 53 0.43 -17.36 -13.04
CA TYR A 53 0.99 -18.06 -14.20
C TYR A 53 1.26 -17.13 -15.38
N GLY A 54 0.36 -16.17 -15.62
CA GLY A 54 0.36 -15.37 -16.83
C GLY A 54 1.16 -14.07 -16.74
N ALA A 55 1.44 -13.59 -15.53
CA ALA A 55 2.25 -12.40 -15.24
C ALA A 55 3.43 -12.68 -14.29
N GLY A 56 4.05 -13.86 -14.42
CA GLY A 56 5.26 -14.27 -13.68
C GLY A 56 6.56 -14.11 -14.49
N GLY A 57 7.65 -14.77 -14.05
CA GLY A 57 8.99 -14.65 -14.64
C GLY A 57 9.16 -15.22 -16.04
N MET A 58 8.14 -15.96 -16.52
CA MET A 58 8.09 -16.59 -17.85
C MET A 58 6.93 -16.07 -18.69
N ALA A 59 6.39 -14.88 -18.35
CA ALA A 59 5.27 -14.31 -19.09
C ALA A 59 5.62 -14.09 -20.57
N THR A 60 4.62 -14.30 -21.41
CA THR A 60 4.67 -13.97 -22.84
C THR A 60 3.64 -12.88 -23.11
N LYS A 61 3.71 -12.26 -24.30
CA LYS A 61 2.69 -11.29 -24.72
C LYS A 61 1.27 -11.88 -24.61
N MET A 62 1.09 -13.12 -25.08
CA MET A 62 -0.18 -13.83 -25.03
C MET A 62 -0.66 -14.06 -23.58
N THR A 63 0.24 -14.49 -22.68
CA THR A 63 -0.18 -14.75 -21.29
C THR A 63 -0.51 -13.47 -20.53
N LEU A 64 0.17 -12.35 -20.83
CA LEU A 64 -0.18 -11.04 -20.29
C LEU A 64 -1.55 -10.57 -20.81
N GLU A 65 -1.84 -10.76 -22.10
CA GLU A 65 -3.15 -10.46 -22.70
C GLU A 65 -4.27 -11.29 -22.04
N VAL A 66 -4.07 -12.59 -21.86
CA VAL A 66 -5.03 -13.45 -21.14
C VAL A 66 -5.22 -13.00 -19.69
N THR A 67 -4.13 -12.67 -19.01
CA THR A 67 -4.19 -12.19 -17.63
C THR A 67 -4.97 -10.88 -17.53
N ASP A 68 -4.80 -9.96 -18.48
CA ASP A 68 -5.54 -8.70 -18.57
C ASP A 68 -7.04 -8.93 -18.67
N MET A 69 -7.46 -9.81 -19.58
CA MET A 69 -8.87 -10.17 -19.76
C MET A 69 -9.47 -10.74 -18.46
N CYS A 70 -8.72 -11.60 -17.76
CA CYS A 70 -9.15 -12.15 -16.47
C CYS A 70 -9.21 -11.09 -15.36
N ILE A 71 -8.29 -10.13 -15.31
CA ILE A 71 -8.33 -9.02 -14.35
C ILE A 71 -9.60 -8.19 -14.55
N GLU A 72 -9.95 -7.85 -15.80
CA GLU A 72 -11.18 -7.11 -16.11
C GLU A 72 -12.43 -7.91 -15.75
N ALA A 73 -12.47 -9.21 -16.10
CA ALA A 73 -13.57 -10.09 -15.72
C ALA A 73 -13.72 -10.20 -14.20
N ALA A 74 -12.63 -10.24 -13.43
CA ALA A 74 -12.66 -10.38 -11.98
C ALA A 74 -13.34 -9.20 -11.26
N LYS A 75 -13.29 -7.98 -11.81
CA LYS A 75 -13.92 -6.78 -11.21
C LYS A 75 -15.41 -6.95 -10.94
N SER A 76 -16.09 -7.70 -11.81
CA SER A 76 -17.53 -7.97 -11.73
C SER A 76 -17.85 -9.41 -11.30
N HIS A 77 -16.85 -10.17 -10.79
CA HIS A 77 -17.04 -11.56 -10.39
C HIS A 77 -18.03 -11.73 -9.22
N HIS A 78 -18.19 -10.71 -8.37
CA HIS A 78 -19.18 -10.71 -7.29
C HIS A 78 -20.63 -10.90 -7.79
N LEU A 79 -20.90 -10.63 -9.07
CA LEU A 79 -22.18 -10.88 -9.73
C LEU A 79 -22.31 -12.29 -10.31
N PHE A 80 -21.20 -12.98 -10.57
CA PHE A 80 -21.17 -14.23 -11.33
C PHE A 80 -21.98 -15.34 -10.64
N GLY A 81 -22.90 -15.96 -11.41
CA GLY A 81 -23.81 -17.00 -10.92
C GLY A 81 -24.84 -16.52 -9.90
N LYS A 82 -25.06 -15.20 -9.77
CA LYS A 82 -26.07 -14.61 -8.89
C LYS A 82 -27.31 -14.18 -9.66
N ASP A 83 -28.44 -14.17 -8.95
CA ASP A 83 -29.67 -13.56 -9.41
C ASP A 83 -29.54 -12.04 -9.39
N VAL A 84 -29.85 -11.43 -10.52
CA VAL A 84 -29.71 -9.99 -10.77
C VAL A 84 -30.96 -9.44 -11.43
N THR A 85 -31.17 -8.14 -11.26
CA THR A 85 -32.13 -7.34 -12.00
C THR A 85 -31.42 -6.34 -12.90
N LEU A 86 -31.99 -6.08 -14.07
CA LEU A 86 -31.46 -5.13 -15.03
C LEU A 86 -32.06 -3.73 -14.82
N LYS A 87 -31.24 -2.67 -14.84
CA LYS A 87 -31.70 -1.27 -14.70
C LYS A 87 -30.87 -0.35 -15.59
N GLY A 88 -31.41 0.82 -15.94
CA GLY A 88 -30.69 1.85 -16.71
C GLY A 88 -30.51 1.54 -18.21
N LEU A 89 -31.26 0.58 -18.75
CA LEU A 89 -31.19 0.21 -20.17
C LEU A 89 -32.07 1.10 -21.04
N LYS A 90 -31.60 1.39 -22.26
CA LYS A 90 -32.36 2.17 -23.26
C LYS A 90 -33.64 1.48 -23.71
N THR A 91 -33.62 0.15 -23.79
CA THR A 91 -34.82 -0.65 -24.10
C THR A 91 -35.63 -0.78 -22.81
N GLU A 92 -36.72 -0.02 -22.70
CA GLU A 92 -37.51 0.06 -21.46
C GLU A 92 -37.98 -1.31 -20.97
N GLU A 93 -38.43 -2.18 -21.88
CA GLU A 93 -38.88 -3.55 -21.60
C GLU A 93 -37.84 -4.45 -20.93
N MET A 94 -36.55 -4.11 -21.03
CA MET A 94 -35.47 -4.88 -20.40
C MET A 94 -35.23 -4.48 -18.95
N ASN A 95 -35.68 -3.29 -18.53
CA ASN A 95 -35.53 -2.85 -17.16
C ASN A 95 -36.50 -3.61 -16.24
N GLY A 96 -36.01 -4.04 -15.08
CA GLY A 96 -36.74 -4.86 -14.13
C GLY A 96 -36.64 -6.36 -14.39
N LYS A 97 -36.22 -6.80 -15.58
CA LYS A 97 -36.05 -8.23 -15.87
C LYS A 97 -35.02 -8.85 -14.94
N VAL A 98 -35.32 -10.09 -14.54
CA VAL A 98 -34.49 -10.90 -13.64
C VAL A 98 -33.75 -11.96 -14.44
N GLY A 99 -32.52 -12.24 -14.08
CA GLY A 99 -31.73 -13.29 -14.69
C GLY A 99 -30.54 -13.71 -13.85
N ILE A 100 -29.81 -14.70 -14.36
CA ILE A 100 -28.59 -15.24 -13.73
C ILE A 100 -27.39 -14.78 -14.56
N VAL A 101 -26.38 -14.25 -13.89
CA VAL A 101 -25.17 -13.74 -14.56
C VAL A 101 -24.23 -14.88 -14.96
N GLY A 102 -23.83 -14.89 -16.23
CA GLY A 102 -22.88 -15.83 -16.83
C GLY A 102 -21.54 -15.18 -17.23
N GLY A 103 -21.06 -15.54 -18.42
CA GLY A 103 -19.73 -15.19 -18.94
C GLY A 103 -19.45 -13.69 -19.03
N PHE A 104 -18.19 -13.34 -19.25
CA PHE A 104 -17.74 -11.96 -19.44
C PHE A 104 -17.03 -11.83 -20.78
N ASP A 105 -17.37 -10.78 -21.53
CA ASP A 105 -16.71 -10.41 -22.78
C ASP A 105 -15.81 -9.19 -22.53
N PRO A 106 -14.47 -9.36 -22.60
CA PRO A 106 -13.53 -8.29 -22.35
C PRO A 106 -13.54 -7.20 -23.43
N ASP A 107 -13.91 -7.51 -24.68
CA ASP A 107 -13.88 -6.54 -25.78
C ASP A 107 -15.03 -5.54 -25.67
N SER A 108 -16.23 -6.01 -25.29
CA SER A 108 -17.40 -5.16 -25.12
C SER A 108 -17.65 -4.70 -23.67
N ASN A 109 -16.88 -5.24 -22.70
CA ASN A 109 -17.05 -5.04 -21.27
C ASN A 109 -18.49 -5.34 -20.79
N ARG A 110 -19.00 -6.50 -21.23
CA ARG A 110 -20.37 -6.96 -20.95
C ARG A 110 -20.36 -8.32 -20.28
N ARG A 111 -21.41 -8.59 -19.52
CA ARG A 111 -21.71 -9.94 -19.03
C ARG A 111 -22.93 -10.51 -19.73
N GLY A 112 -22.87 -11.81 -19.99
CA GLY A 112 -24.05 -12.59 -20.31
C GLY A 112 -24.97 -12.63 -19.10
N VAL A 113 -26.25 -12.34 -19.31
CA VAL A 113 -27.31 -12.51 -18.33
C VAL A 113 -28.36 -13.42 -18.94
N TYR A 114 -28.53 -14.59 -18.36
CA TYR A 114 -29.55 -15.53 -18.77
C TYR A 114 -30.87 -15.15 -18.10
N LEU A 115 -31.80 -14.61 -18.88
CA LEU A 115 -33.12 -14.19 -18.41
C LEU A 115 -34.00 -15.42 -18.24
N THR A 116 -34.36 -15.71 -17.00
CA THR A 116 -35.03 -16.95 -16.60
C THR A 116 -36.43 -17.07 -17.18
N GLU A 117 -37.19 -15.97 -17.22
CA GLU A 117 -38.55 -15.94 -17.77
C GLU A 117 -38.58 -16.00 -19.30
N ASP A 118 -37.61 -15.37 -19.96
CA ASP A 118 -37.54 -15.30 -21.42
C ASP A 118 -36.79 -16.50 -22.05
N ASN A 119 -36.13 -17.33 -21.24
CA ASN A 119 -35.25 -18.42 -21.68
C ASN A 119 -34.23 -17.98 -22.74
N LYS A 120 -33.57 -16.84 -22.51
CA LYS A 120 -32.59 -16.27 -23.46
C LYS A 120 -31.43 -15.58 -22.75
N GLU A 121 -30.26 -15.62 -23.36
CA GLU A 121 -29.09 -14.88 -22.90
C GLU A 121 -29.00 -13.51 -23.57
N VAL A 122 -28.70 -12.47 -22.79
CA VAL A 122 -28.46 -11.10 -23.27
C VAL A 122 -27.14 -10.55 -22.72
N TRP A 123 -26.45 -9.73 -23.51
CA TRP A 123 -25.16 -9.16 -23.14
C TRP A 123 -25.32 -7.74 -22.61
N ILE A 124 -25.18 -7.58 -21.30
CA ILE A 124 -25.47 -6.34 -20.58
C ILE A 124 -24.17 -5.73 -20.03
N LYS A 125 -24.04 -4.40 -20.13
CA LYS A 125 -22.94 -3.68 -19.48
C LYS A 125 -23.02 -3.86 -17.97
N VAL A 126 -21.89 -4.06 -17.31
CA VAL A 126 -21.80 -4.32 -15.86
C VAL A 126 -22.54 -3.26 -15.03
N GLU A 127 -22.48 -1.98 -15.42
CA GLU A 127 -23.13 -0.85 -14.74
C GLU A 127 -24.67 -0.94 -14.67
N ASN A 128 -25.28 -1.79 -15.52
CA ASN A 128 -26.72 -1.97 -15.63
C ASN A 128 -27.22 -3.27 -14.96
N ILE A 129 -26.35 -3.96 -14.22
CA ILE A 129 -26.63 -5.24 -13.57
C ILE A 129 -26.56 -5.05 -12.05
N PHE A 130 -27.64 -5.39 -11.35
CA PHE A 130 -27.77 -5.17 -9.91
C PHE A 130 -28.21 -6.47 -9.22
N LEU A 131 -27.63 -6.80 -8.06
CA LEU A 131 -28.07 -7.97 -7.29
C LEU A 131 -29.55 -7.84 -6.91
N LEU A 132 -30.27 -8.96 -6.98
CA LEU A 132 -31.69 -9.01 -6.60
C LEU A 132 -31.86 -8.89 -5.08
N ASP A 133 -31.03 -9.61 -4.32
CA ASP A 133 -30.96 -9.56 -2.86
C ASP A 133 -29.74 -8.74 -2.40
N ASP A 134 -29.98 -7.49 -1.99
CA ASP A 134 -28.96 -6.55 -1.52
C ASP A 134 -28.56 -6.77 -0.04
N THR A 135 -29.09 -7.82 0.60
CA THR A 135 -28.84 -8.14 2.02
C THR A 135 -27.44 -8.73 2.25
N ALA A 136 -26.86 -9.36 1.23
CA ALA A 136 -25.46 -9.76 1.22
C ALA A 136 -24.62 -8.61 0.65
N LYS A 137 -23.88 -7.90 1.51
CA LYS A 137 -22.82 -6.96 1.08
C LYS A 137 -21.77 -7.72 0.25
N CYS A 138 -21.97 -7.84 -1.06
CA CYS A 138 -21.00 -8.48 -1.94
C CYS A 138 -19.94 -7.45 -2.31
N GLN A 139 -18.81 -7.50 -1.62
CA GLN A 139 -17.69 -6.61 -1.92
C GLN A 139 -17.09 -6.99 -3.28
N PRO A 140 -16.61 -6.02 -4.08
CA PRO A 140 -15.84 -6.30 -5.27
C PRO A 140 -14.69 -7.26 -4.95
N TYR A 141 -14.42 -8.18 -5.88
CA TYR A 141 -13.29 -9.10 -5.72
C TYR A 141 -11.98 -8.28 -5.68
N PRO A 142 -11.04 -8.60 -4.78
CA PRO A 142 -9.76 -7.90 -4.73
C PRO A 142 -9.05 -7.95 -6.08
N LEU A 143 -8.12 -7.02 -6.31
CA LEU A 143 -7.35 -6.99 -7.55
C LEU A 143 -6.66 -8.35 -7.76
N LEU A 144 -6.88 -8.96 -8.93
CA LEU A 144 -6.45 -10.34 -9.17
C LEU A 144 -4.92 -10.53 -9.07
N THR A 145 -4.15 -9.48 -9.33
CA THR A 145 -2.68 -9.46 -9.20
C THR A 145 -2.19 -9.30 -7.76
N ASP A 146 -3.08 -8.93 -6.82
CA ASP A 146 -2.80 -8.83 -5.39
C ASP A 146 -3.29 -10.06 -4.61
N ILE A 147 -3.93 -11.03 -5.28
CA ILE A 147 -4.38 -12.27 -4.65
C ILE A 147 -3.15 -13.10 -4.30
N GLN A 148 -3.04 -13.45 -3.02
CA GLN A 148 -1.98 -14.31 -2.53
C GLN A 148 -2.27 -15.79 -2.86
N ASP A 149 -1.21 -16.54 -3.18
CA ASP A 149 -1.22 -18.00 -3.21
C ASP A 149 -1.21 -18.60 -1.79
N ARG A 150 -1.10 -19.93 -1.66
CA ARG A 150 -1.10 -20.60 -0.35
C ARG A 150 0.08 -20.17 0.55
N LEU A 151 1.18 -19.70 -0.03
CA LEU A 151 2.33 -19.24 0.74
C LEU A 151 2.23 -17.75 1.10
N GLY A 152 1.39 -16.98 0.42
CA GLY A 152 1.31 -15.53 0.64
C GLY A 152 1.92 -14.71 -0.50
N SER A 153 2.47 -15.38 -1.51
CA SER A 153 3.17 -14.75 -2.62
C SER A 153 2.19 -14.18 -3.65
N VAL A 154 2.61 -13.12 -4.36
CA VAL A 154 1.90 -12.59 -5.54
C VAL A 154 2.82 -12.60 -6.76
N SER A 155 2.28 -12.39 -7.97
CA SER A 155 3.05 -12.39 -9.22
C SER A 155 4.28 -11.48 -9.20
N LEU A 156 4.20 -10.35 -8.47
CA LEU A 156 5.32 -9.42 -8.36
C LEU A 156 6.52 -10.00 -7.61
N HIS A 157 6.33 -10.85 -6.60
CA HIS A 157 7.43 -11.47 -5.85
C HIS A 157 8.37 -12.29 -6.75
N GLU A 158 7.81 -12.98 -7.74
CA GLU A 158 8.57 -13.84 -8.66
C GLU A 158 9.55 -13.05 -9.53
N ILE A 159 9.19 -11.83 -9.92
CA ILE A 159 9.93 -11.05 -10.92
C ILE A 159 10.87 -10.00 -10.32
N VAL A 160 10.86 -9.80 -9.00
CA VAL A 160 11.66 -8.78 -8.31
C VAL A 160 13.16 -9.11 -8.32
N MET A 161 13.53 -10.39 -8.39
CA MET A 161 14.91 -10.87 -8.43
C MET A 161 15.17 -11.72 -9.70
N PRO A 162 15.08 -11.12 -10.89
CA PRO A 162 15.13 -11.89 -12.13
C PRO A 162 16.56 -12.34 -12.44
N SER A 163 16.69 -13.52 -13.05
CA SER A 163 17.97 -13.94 -13.64
C SER A 163 18.34 -13.04 -14.84
N GLU A 164 19.61 -12.99 -15.20
CA GLU A 164 20.10 -12.13 -16.29
C GLU A 164 19.45 -12.47 -17.64
N SER A 165 19.14 -13.75 -17.88
CA SER A 165 18.46 -14.21 -19.09
C SER A 165 16.98 -13.85 -19.18
N GLN A 166 16.33 -13.46 -18.08
CA GLN A 166 14.90 -13.15 -18.04
C GLN A 166 14.58 -11.64 -18.09
N ARG A 167 15.60 -10.77 -18.04
CA ARG A 167 15.45 -9.31 -17.84
C ARG A 167 14.43 -8.64 -18.76
N ALA A 168 14.48 -8.92 -20.06
CA ALA A 168 13.57 -8.28 -21.02
C ALA A 168 12.10 -8.67 -20.80
N ILE A 169 11.84 -9.94 -20.45
CA ILE A 169 10.50 -10.47 -20.20
C ILE A 169 9.91 -9.87 -18.91
N VAL A 170 10.71 -9.84 -17.85
CA VAL A 170 10.25 -9.35 -16.55
C VAL A 170 10.04 -7.84 -16.51
N ASP A 171 10.74 -7.06 -17.34
CA ASP A 171 10.53 -5.60 -17.41
C ASP A 171 9.15 -5.26 -17.96
N GLU A 172 8.69 -5.96 -19.01
CA GLU A 172 7.33 -5.79 -19.54
C GLU A 172 6.29 -6.28 -18.55
N THR A 173 6.55 -7.40 -17.88
CA THR A 173 5.67 -7.94 -16.83
C THR A 173 5.56 -6.97 -15.65
N ALA A 174 6.66 -6.36 -15.21
CA ALA A 174 6.66 -5.37 -14.14
C ALA A 174 5.91 -4.09 -14.53
N LYS A 175 6.02 -3.62 -15.78
CA LYS A 175 5.22 -2.50 -16.29
C LYS A 175 3.72 -2.87 -16.30
N PHE A 176 3.38 -4.06 -16.75
CA PHE A 176 2.01 -4.57 -16.72
C PHE A 176 1.46 -4.56 -15.28
N LEU A 177 2.16 -5.16 -14.33
CA LEU A 177 1.72 -5.23 -12.94
C LEU A 177 1.65 -3.85 -12.26
N LEU A 178 2.71 -3.04 -12.33
CA LEU A 178 2.85 -1.81 -11.55
C LEU A 178 2.23 -0.59 -12.22
N LYS A 179 2.35 -0.44 -13.54
CA LYS A 179 1.87 0.75 -14.26
C LYS A 179 0.44 0.60 -14.75
N LYS A 180 0.07 -0.56 -15.29
CA LYS A 180 -1.29 -0.80 -15.81
C LYS A 180 -2.27 -1.16 -14.72
N HIS A 181 -1.93 -2.12 -13.85
CA HIS A 181 -2.85 -2.62 -12.83
C HIS A 181 -2.64 -2.07 -11.42
N ASN A 182 -1.57 -1.29 -11.18
CA ASN A 182 -1.27 -0.69 -9.86
C ASN A 182 -1.17 -1.75 -8.74
N THR A 183 -0.58 -2.91 -9.07
CA THR A 183 -0.34 -4.04 -8.15
C THR A 183 0.42 -3.57 -6.91
N SER A 184 0.03 -4.09 -5.75
CA SER A 184 0.60 -3.75 -4.45
C SER A 184 2.06 -4.20 -4.35
N ILE A 185 2.91 -3.26 -3.98
CA ILE A 185 4.32 -3.53 -3.63
C ILE A 185 4.50 -3.93 -2.15
N TYR A 186 3.42 -3.97 -1.37
CA TYR A 186 3.45 -4.15 0.09
C TYR A 186 2.84 -5.48 0.55
N THR A 187 2.35 -6.31 -0.37
CA THR A 187 1.80 -7.62 -0.03
C THR A 187 2.93 -8.51 0.48
N GLU A 188 2.80 -9.03 1.70
CA GLU A 188 3.84 -9.81 2.39
C GLU A 188 3.65 -11.31 2.14
N ASP A 189 4.73 -12.03 1.82
CA ASP A 189 4.73 -13.49 1.70
C ASP A 189 4.78 -14.17 3.09
N CYS A 190 4.83 -15.51 3.18
CA CYS A 190 4.85 -16.25 4.46
C CYS A 190 6.01 -15.87 5.39
N ASP A 191 7.09 -15.30 4.85
CA ASP A 191 8.25 -14.84 5.61
C ASP A 191 8.14 -13.38 6.07
N GLY A 192 7.01 -12.71 5.80
CA GLY A 192 6.81 -11.28 6.09
C GLY A 192 7.56 -10.34 5.14
N CYS A 193 8.06 -10.85 4.02
CA CYS A 193 8.77 -10.08 3.02
C CYS A 193 7.83 -9.64 1.88
N SER A 194 7.77 -8.34 1.64
CA SER A 194 7.05 -7.73 0.52
C SER A 194 8.00 -7.37 -0.65
N PRO A 195 7.48 -7.18 -1.88
CA PRO A 195 8.27 -6.76 -3.02
C PRO A 195 9.11 -5.50 -2.77
N ILE A 196 8.58 -4.51 -2.03
CA ILE A 196 9.34 -3.32 -1.66
C ILE A 196 10.49 -3.64 -0.68
N GLN A 197 10.30 -4.57 0.26
CA GLN A 197 11.38 -4.98 1.18
C GLN A 197 12.47 -5.77 0.47
N MET A 198 12.11 -6.61 -0.51
CA MET A 198 13.05 -7.35 -1.33
C MET A 198 14.00 -6.42 -2.11
N VAL A 199 13.52 -5.26 -2.57
CA VAL A 199 14.36 -4.27 -3.28
C VAL A 199 14.99 -3.23 -2.36
N SER A 200 14.43 -2.99 -1.17
CA SER A 200 14.94 -2.01 -0.21
C SER A 200 16.23 -2.50 0.45
N GLY A 201 17.28 -1.67 0.43
CA GLY A 201 18.59 -2.04 0.99
C GLY A 201 19.53 -2.58 -0.08
N MET A 202 19.65 -3.91 -0.20
CA MET A 202 20.59 -4.58 -1.12
C MET A 202 20.39 -4.16 -2.59
N GLY A 203 19.16 -3.84 -3.02
CA GLY A 203 18.89 -3.33 -4.37
C GLY A 203 19.54 -1.96 -4.67
N GLN A 204 19.84 -1.15 -3.66
CA GLN A 204 20.64 0.07 -3.82
C GLN A 204 22.14 -0.23 -3.89
N VAL A 205 22.59 -1.33 -3.28
CA VAL A 205 24.00 -1.77 -3.28
C VAL A 205 24.40 -2.34 -4.63
N PHE A 206 23.50 -3.06 -5.31
CA PHE A 206 23.75 -3.64 -6.64
C PHE A 206 23.32 -2.75 -7.82
N GLY A 207 22.83 -1.54 -7.53
CA GLY A 207 22.34 -0.57 -8.51
C GLY A 207 20.88 -0.80 -8.90
N GLU A 208 20.07 0.27 -8.84
CA GLU A 208 18.65 0.27 -9.21
C GLU A 208 18.47 0.04 -10.72
N ARG A 209 18.45 -1.22 -11.15
CA ARG A 209 18.21 -1.63 -12.54
C ARG A 209 16.88 -2.39 -12.65
N ALA A 210 16.26 -2.35 -13.84
CA ALA A 210 15.10 -3.18 -14.20
C ALA A 210 13.89 -3.05 -13.25
N VAL A 211 13.28 -4.17 -12.88
CA VAL A 211 12.11 -4.29 -11.99
C VAL A 211 12.26 -3.52 -10.67
N SER A 212 13.45 -3.55 -10.05
CA SER A 212 13.71 -2.82 -8.80
C SER A 212 13.47 -1.32 -8.93
N LYS A 213 13.85 -0.73 -10.07
CA LYS A 213 13.58 0.68 -10.35
C LYS A 213 12.08 0.95 -10.45
N LEU A 214 11.33 0.07 -11.11
CA LEU A 214 9.87 0.22 -11.26
C LEU A 214 9.15 0.10 -9.91
N VAL A 215 9.58 -0.82 -9.04
CA VAL A 215 9.06 -0.94 -7.67
C VAL A 215 9.34 0.34 -6.86
N MET A 216 10.54 0.90 -6.97
CA MET A 216 10.90 2.16 -6.31
C MET A 216 10.14 3.37 -6.88
N GLU A 217 9.89 3.42 -8.19
CA GLU A 217 9.02 4.42 -8.83
C GLU A 217 7.59 4.32 -8.28
N ALA A 218 7.04 3.10 -8.18
CA ALA A 218 5.71 2.86 -7.61
C ALA A 218 5.63 3.29 -6.13
N ALA A 219 6.65 2.97 -5.33
CA ALA A 219 6.76 3.42 -3.94
C ALA A 219 6.79 4.96 -3.84
N THR A 220 7.57 5.61 -4.71
CA THR A 220 7.66 7.08 -4.78
C THR A 220 6.33 7.70 -5.14
N LYS A 221 5.64 7.16 -6.15
CA LYS A 221 4.32 7.61 -6.58
C LYS A 221 3.30 7.50 -5.44
N LYS A 222 3.21 6.32 -4.80
CA LYS A 222 2.32 6.10 -3.67
C LYS A 222 2.62 7.03 -2.49
N GLY A 223 3.89 7.24 -2.17
CA GLY A 223 4.29 8.21 -1.14
C GLY A 223 3.85 9.65 -1.45
N ARG A 224 3.95 10.08 -2.72
CA ARG A 224 3.44 11.40 -3.16
C ARG A 224 1.91 11.48 -3.05
N GLU A 225 1.20 10.44 -3.46
CA GLU A 225 -0.25 10.34 -3.36
C GLU A 225 -0.72 10.38 -1.89
N THR A 226 -0.10 9.59 -1.00
CA THR A 226 -0.41 9.65 0.44
C THR A 226 -0.12 11.03 1.02
N ARG A 227 0.97 11.69 0.61
CA ARG A 227 1.26 13.07 1.05
C ARG A 227 0.20 14.06 0.57
N LYS A 228 -0.25 13.92 -0.69
CA LYS A 228 -1.30 14.77 -1.27
C LYS A 228 -2.64 14.53 -0.58
N ALA A 229 -3.02 13.28 -0.35
CA ALA A 229 -4.22 12.88 0.38
C ALA A 229 -4.21 13.43 1.81
N ARG A 230 -3.12 13.26 2.55
CA ARG A 230 -2.98 13.85 3.89
C ARG A 230 -3.07 15.37 3.88
N LYS A 231 -2.45 16.04 2.89
CA LYS A 231 -2.57 17.50 2.77
C LYS A 231 -4.02 17.89 2.52
N TYR A 232 -4.74 17.16 1.68
CA TYR A 232 -6.16 17.38 1.42
C TYR A 232 -6.99 17.19 2.69
N GLU A 233 -6.83 16.08 3.41
CA GLU A 233 -7.49 15.84 4.71
C GLU A 233 -7.20 16.94 5.74
N GLU A 234 -5.96 17.43 5.81
CA GLU A 234 -5.58 18.55 6.70
C GLU A 234 -6.22 19.89 6.31
N LEU A 235 -6.73 20.01 5.09
CA LEU A 235 -7.41 21.18 4.55
C LEU A 235 -8.93 20.97 4.47
N THR A 236 -9.45 19.80 4.85
CA THR A 236 -10.87 19.51 4.79
C THR A 236 -11.55 19.72 6.15
N CYS A 237 -12.71 20.36 6.14
CA CYS A 237 -13.56 20.47 7.33
C CYS A 237 -14.21 19.12 7.63
N ALA A 238 -14.06 18.61 8.86
CA ALA A 238 -14.60 17.31 9.27
C ALA A 238 -16.14 17.24 9.33
N ASN A 239 -16.85 18.37 9.18
CA ASN A 239 -18.32 18.40 9.18
C ASN A 239 -18.90 18.59 7.77
N CYS A 240 -18.50 19.67 7.08
CA CYS A 240 -19.05 20.00 5.75
C CYS A 240 -18.28 19.37 4.59
N ASN A 241 -17.12 18.74 4.85
CA ASN A 241 -16.23 18.16 3.84
C ASN A 241 -15.70 19.14 2.78
N ASP A 242 -15.91 20.44 2.96
CA ASP A 242 -15.31 21.46 2.10
C ASP A 242 -13.81 21.57 2.34
N CYS A 243 -13.06 21.79 1.27
CA CYS A 243 -11.62 22.00 1.28
C CYS A 243 -11.28 23.49 1.38
N PHE A 244 -10.47 23.86 2.36
CA PHE A 244 -10.02 25.21 2.66
C PHE A 244 -8.50 25.28 2.47
N ASP A 245 -8.07 25.88 1.37
CA ASP A 245 -6.65 26.17 1.13
C ASP A 245 -6.31 27.65 1.40
N GLU A 246 -5.03 28.01 1.22
CA GLU A 246 -4.55 29.38 1.43
C GLU A 246 -5.24 30.40 0.50
N SER A 247 -5.82 29.96 -0.61
CA SER A 247 -6.54 30.79 -1.57
C SER A 247 -8.04 30.95 -1.30
N ASN A 248 -8.68 30.03 -0.55
CA ASN A 248 -10.15 29.95 -0.50
C ASN A 248 -10.80 30.03 0.89
N GLY A 249 -10.08 30.45 1.93
CA GLY A 249 -10.69 30.84 3.20
C GLY A 249 -10.00 30.33 4.45
N GLY A 250 -8.94 31.03 4.87
CA GLY A 250 -8.45 31.03 6.25
C GLY A 250 -7.90 29.71 6.82
N LYS A 251 -7.35 29.79 8.04
CA LYS A 251 -6.86 28.62 8.78
C LYS A 251 -8.03 27.90 9.43
N LEU A 252 -8.16 26.58 9.18
CA LEU A 252 -9.12 25.75 9.90
C LEU A 252 -8.86 25.74 11.41
N LEU A 253 -9.94 25.72 12.18
CA LEU A 253 -9.92 25.53 13.64
C LEU A 253 -9.63 24.07 13.95
N VAL A 254 -8.59 23.82 14.74
CA VAL A 254 -8.23 22.48 15.21
C VAL A 254 -8.99 22.17 16.49
N CYS A 255 -9.53 20.95 16.63
CA CYS A 255 -10.12 20.51 17.90
C CYS A 255 -9.09 20.63 19.04
N SER A 256 -9.39 21.42 20.07
CA SER A 256 -8.45 21.72 21.16
C SER A 256 -8.08 20.50 22.00
N ARG A 257 -8.97 19.50 22.06
CA ARG A 257 -8.79 18.28 22.86
C ARG A 257 -7.93 17.24 22.15
N CYS A 258 -8.38 16.72 21.01
CA CYS A 258 -7.70 15.61 20.31
C CYS A 258 -6.72 16.07 19.22
N LYS A 259 -6.83 17.32 18.75
CA LYS A 259 -6.02 17.91 17.66
C LYS A 259 -6.00 17.16 16.32
N ALA A 260 -6.79 16.10 16.20
CA ALA A 260 -6.84 15.25 15.02
C ALA A 260 -7.76 15.79 13.91
N VAL A 261 -8.87 16.43 14.29
CA VAL A 261 -9.89 16.94 13.36
C VAL A 261 -9.87 18.47 13.26
N ARG A 262 -10.34 18.98 12.13
CA ARG A 262 -10.33 20.40 11.78
C ARG A 262 -11.71 20.87 11.30
N TYR A 263 -12.02 22.14 11.53
CA TYR A 263 -13.33 22.73 11.26
C TYR A 263 -13.17 24.12 10.63
N CYS A 264 -14.03 24.47 9.68
CA CYS A 264 -14.05 25.81 9.09
C CYS A 264 -14.57 26.88 10.05
N GLY A 265 -15.34 26.47 11.06
CA GLY A 265 -15.94 27.37 12.04
C GLY A 265 -16.47 26.62 13.26
N ARG A 266 -16.90 27.40 14.27
CA ARG A 266 -17.47 26.86 15.51
C ARG A 266 -18.76 26.08 15.25
N ASP A 267 -19.56 26.51 14.29
CA ASP A 267 -20.83 25.87 13.97
C ASP A 267 -20.62 24.44 13.46
N CYS A 268 -19.66 24.25 12.55
CA CYS A 268 -19.26 22.92 12.08
C CYS A 268 -18.68 22.05 13.20
N GLN A 269 -17.94 22.63 14.16
CA GLN A 269 -17.46 21.90 15.31
C GLN A 269 -18.60 21.42 16.23
N VAL A 270 -19.57 22.28 16.50
CA VAL A 270 -20.71 21.96 17.39
C VAL A 270 -21.62 20.92 16.75
N GLN A 271 -21.86 21.00 15.43
CA GLN A 271 -22.66 20.02 14.69
C GLN A 271 -22.01 18.62 14.71
N HIS A 272 -20.72 18.55 14.33
CA HIS A 272 -19.99 17.27 14.31
C HIS A 272 -19.69 16.71 15.72
N TRP A 273 -19.83 17.51 16.79
CA TRP A 273 -19.45 17.08 18.15
C TRP A 273 -20.17 15.82 18.62
N LYS A 274 -21.44 15.60 18.23
CA LYS A 274 -22.20 14.41 18.64
C LYS A 274 -21.56 13.11 18.13
N GLU A 275 -21.02 13.13 16.92
CA GLU A 275 -20.32 12.02 16.29
C GLU A 275 -18.86 11.94 16.78
N HIS A 276 -18.16 13.08 16.75
CA HIS A 276 -16.75 13.17 17.11
C HIS A 276 -16.46 12.87 18.59
N LYS A 277 -17.40 13.11 19.53
CA LYS A 277 -17.12 13.03 20.97
C LYS A 277 -16.46 11.73 21.42
N LYS A 278 -16.90 10.58 20.88
CA LYS A 278 -16.34 9.26 21.23
C LYS A 278 -14.90 9.16 20.74
N GLU A 279 -14.69 9.36 19.45
CA GLU A 279 -13.38 9.35 18.81
C GLU A 279 -12.43 10.40 19.42
N CYS A 280 -12.95 11.55 19.84
CA CYS A 280 -12.17 12.62 20.46
C CYS A 280 -11.48 12.16 21.75
N VAL A 281 -12.16 11.33 22.54
CA VAL A 281 -11.60 10.76 23.78
C VAL A 281 -10.47 9.80 23.41
N ASP A 282 -10.73 8.87 22.51
CA ASP A 282 -9.76 7.85 22.09
C ASP A 282 -8.52 8.46 21.43
N LEU A 283 -8.73 9.41 20.52
CA LEU A 283 -7.67 10.18 19.87
C LEU A 283 -6.91 11.05 20.87
N SER A 284 -7.59 11.61 21.89
CA SER A 284 -6.90 12.34 22.95
C SER A 284 -6.06 11.45 23.86
N SER A 285 -6.41 10.17 24.04
CA SER A 285 -5.52 9.22 24.75
C SER A 285 -4.33 8.77 23.89
N LEU A 286 -4.49 8.72 22.57
CA LEU A 286 -3.39 8.45 21.62
C LEU A 286 -2.44 9.64 21.45
N SER A 287 -2.84 10.84 21.88
CA SER A 287 -2.00 12.05 21.97
C SER A 287 -0.96 12.01 23.11
N GLY A 288 -0.76 10.84 23.73
CA GLY A 288 0.23 10.64 24.77
C GLY A 288 1.64 10.99 24.29
N ASN A 289 2.36 11.76 25.08
CA ASN A 289 3.78 11.95 24.85
C ASN A 289 4.55 10.71 25.32
N VAL A 290 5.60 10.37 24.59
CA VAL A 290 6.55 9.33 24.95
C VAL A 290 7.68 10.00 25.71
N THR A 291 7.62 9.95 27.04
CA THR A 291 8.71 10.41 27.92
C THR A 291 9.87 9.43 27.86
N LEU A 292 11.04 9.91 27.43
CA LEU A 292 12.28 9.12 27.39
C LEU A 292 12.86 8.97 28.81
N GLY A 293 13.82 8.04 28.95
CA GLY A 293 14.62 7.87 30.18
C GLY A 293 15.52 9.09 30.47
N SER A 294 16.12 9.16 31.66
CA SER A 294 16.95 10.32 32.05
C SER A 294 18.20 10.49 31.17
N PRO A 295 18.77 11.69 30.98
CA PRO A 295 19.93 11.90 30.11
C PRO A 295 21.15 11.02 30.45
N SER A 296 21.34 10.70 31.73
CA SER A 296 22.41 9.83 32.22
C SER A 296 22.21 8.35 31.88
N GLU A 297 20.98 7.92 31.57
CA GLU A 297 20.71 6.56 31.09
C GLU A 297 21.16 6.34 29.63
N PHE A 298 21.65 7.38 28.95
CA PHE A 298 22.08 7.36 27.54
C PHE A 298 23.60 7.52 27.38
N ASP A 299 24.37 7.23 28.44
CA ASP A 299 25.84 7.38 28.56
C ASP A 299 26.66 6.19 28.01
N ASP A 300 26.23 5.61 26.89
CA ASP A 300 26.85 4.39 26.35
C ASP A 300 27.79 4.66 25.16
N GLY A 301 28.69 5.65 25.24
CA GLY A 301 29.84 5.84 24.33
C GLY A 301 29.58 5.64 22.82
N LEU A 302 29.39 6.73 22.06
CA LEU A 302 28.85 6.63 20.70
C LEU A 302 29.89 6.30 19.61
N CYS A 303 29.66 5.23 18.85
CA CYS A 303 30.23 5.02 17.50
C CYS A 303 29.13 5.26 16.45
N SER A 304 29.23 6.36 15.70
CA SER A 304 28.31 6.66 14.59
C SER A 304 28.92 6.26 13.26
N MET A 305 28.26 5.38 12.50
CA MET A 305 28.53 5.23 11.07
C MET A 305 27.58 6.12 10.26
N THR A 306 28.11 7.15 9.61
CA THR A 306 27.37 7.96 8.65
C THR A 306 27.78 7.55 7.23
N GLN A 307 26.81 7.12 6.42
CA GLN A 307 27.00 6.89 4.99
C GLN A 307 26.52 8.12 4.21
N SER A 308 27.42 8.72 3.42
CA SER A 308 27.07 9.80 2.50
C SER A 308 26.68 9.22 1.13
N LEU A 309 25.41 9.35 0.76
CA LEU A 309 24.90 8.90 -0.54
C LEU A 309 25.34 9.79 -1.73
N ARG A 310 25.95 10.95 -1.48
CA ARG A 310 26.51 11.81 -2.55
C ARG A 310 27.99 11.53 -2.85
N GLY A 311 28.72 10.89 -1.95
CA GLY A 311 30.18 10.73 -2.07
C GLY A 311 30.71 9.32 -1.81
N GLY A 312 29.84 8.34 -1.53
CA GLY A 312 30.24 6.95 -1.26
C GLY A 312 31.11 6.76 -0.02
N SER A 313 31.28 7.79 0.81
CA SER A 313 32.20 7.75 1.96
C SER A 313 31.50 7.22 3.23
N LEU A 314 32.18 6.32 3.92
CA LEU A 314 31.85 5.84 5.26
C LEU A 314 32.61 6.69 6.30
N GLY A 315 31.89 7.50 7.06
CA GLY A 315 32.47 8.25 8.19
C GLY A 315 32.19 7.54 9.51
N ARG A 316 33.24 7.24 10.28
CA ARG A 316 33.13 6.90 11.72
C ARG A 316 33.32 8.17 12.54
N ASN A 317 32.29 8.58 13.28
CA ASN A 317 32.39 9.66 14.24
C ASN A 317 32.26 9.09 15.65
N PHE A 318 33.34 9.18 16.42
CA PHE A 318 33.31 9.02 17.87
C PHE A 318 32.92 10.38 18.48
N ARG A 319 31.92 10.41 19.35
CA ARG A 319 31.65 11.58 20.20
C ARG A 319 31.75 11.16 21.66
N GLU A 320 32.63 11.82 22.39
CA GLU A 320 32.87 11.66 23.83
C GLU A 320 31.75 12.27 24.70
N ASP A 321 30.82 13.00 24.09
CA ASP A 321 29.80 13.77 24.79
C ASP A 321 28.51 12.94 24.92
N ALA A 322 28.37 12.29 26.08
CA ALA A 322 27.31 11.36 26.40
C ALA A 322 25.96 12.01 26.72
N GLY A 323 24.86 11.33 26.33
CA GLY A 323 23.49 11.76 26.59
C GLY A 323 22.87 12.69 25.54
N TYR A 324 21.55 12.86 25.62
CA TYR A 324 20.80 13.77 24.76
C TYR A 324 20.71 15.17 25.39
N LYS A 325 20.93 16.23 24.61
CA LYS A 325 20.97 17.63 25.10
C LYS A 325 19.88 18.48 24.44
N LYS A 326 19.28 19.40 25.20
CA LYS A 326 18.30 20.37 24.70
C LYS A 326 18.95 21.29 23.65
N PRO A 327 18.28 21.61 22.53
CA PRO A 327 18.78 22.60 21.58
C PRO A 327 19.04 23.98 22.23
N ARG A 328 20.03 24.70 21.69
CA ARG A 328 20.30 26.10 22.08
C ARG A 328 19.14 26.98 21.60
N GLY A 329 18.60 27.82 22.49
CA GLY A 329 17.52 28.77 22.18
C GLY A 329 16.09 28.27 22.41
N THR A 330 15.85 26.96 22.60
CA THR A 330 14.51 26.43 22.93
C THR A 330 14.20 26.58 24.41
N LYS A 331 13.03 27.12 24.78
CA LYS A 331 12.59 27.21 26.18
C LYS A 331 12.20 25.83 26.73
N PHE A 332 12.19 25.67 28.05
CA PHE A 332 11.66 24.45 28.67
C PHE A 332 10.19 24.27 28.30
N ASN A 333 9.78 23.03 28.06
CA ASN A 333 8.46 22.62 27.57
C ASN A 333 8.05 23.19 26.20
N GLU A 334 8.95 23.92 25.53
CA GLU A 334 8.71 24.37 24.16
C GLU A 334 8.94 23.21 23.20
N LYS A 335 7.97 22.99 22.30
CA LYS A 335 8.01 21.91 21.33
C LYS A 335 8.80 22.33 20.10
N PHE A 336 9.78 21.53 19.70
CA PHE A 336 10.57 21.70 18.48
C PHE A 336 10.50 20.43 17.62
N VAL A 337 10.93 20.52 16.36
CA VAL A 337 10.86 19.39 15.42
C VAL A 337 12.11 18.53 15.53
N ILE A 338 11.90 17.23 15.61
CA ILE A 338 12.95 16.21 15.51
C ILE A 338 12.66 15.27 14.35
N LYS A 339 13.72 14.74 13.76
CA LYS A 339 13.67 13.62 12.83
C LYS A 339 14.11 12.37 13.57
N CYS A 340 13.25 11.35 13.51
CA CYS A 340 13.52 10.02 14.06
C CYS A 340 13.72 9.05 12.88
N GLN A 341 14.83 8.33 12.86
CA GLN A 341 15.18 7.41 11.77
C GLN A 341 15.58 6.05 12.36
N GLY A 342 14.86 4.99 12.01
CA GLY A 342 15.06 3.65 12.54
C GLY A 342 14.40 2.59 11.67
N ASN A 343 15.06 1.44 11.48
CA ASN A 343 14.66 0.45 10.48
C ASN A 343 14.11 -0.86 11.06
N ALA A 344 14.68 -1.34 12.16
CA ALA A 344 14.44 -2.67 12.73
C ALA A 344 14.40 -2.64 14.26
N ASP A 345 13.79 -3.66 14.88
CA ASP A 345 13.66 -3.76 16.34
C ASP A 345 15.01 -3.92 17.07
N THR A 346 16.04 -4.37 16.35
CA THR A 346 17.39 -4.62 16.89
C THR A 346 18.35 -3.44 16.69
N SER A 347 17.94 -2.42 15.91
CA SER A 347 18.80 -1.29 15.55
C SER A 347 18.35 -0.02 16.27
N PRO A 348 19.30 0.80 16.77
CA PRO A 348 18.93 2.02 17.47
C PRO A 348 18.26 3.04 16.52
N ILE A 349 17.34 3.84 17.07
CA ILE A 349 16.69 4.94 16.36
C ILE A 349 17.56 6.19 16.49
N LEU A 350 18.00 6.76 15.38
CA LEU A 350 18.69 8.05 15.35
C LEU A 350 17.66 9.18 15.47
N ILE A 351 17.78 9.99 16.53
CA ILE A 351 16.93 11.15 16.79
C ILE A 351 17.77 12.42 16.71
N TYR A 352 17.34 13.40 15.91
CA TYR A 352 18.01 14.70 15.85
C TYR A 352 17.11 15.86 15.46
N ASP A 353 17.47 17.05 15.92
CA ASP A 353 16.89 18.32 15.48
C ASP A 353 17.57 18.85 14.20
N GLN A 354 17.03 19.92 13.61
CA GLN A 354 17.58 20.52 12.39
C GLN A 354 19.03 21.00 12.56
N THR A 355 19.36 21.55 13.72
CA THR A 355 20.68 22.14 13.99
C THR A 355 21.73 21.10 14.38
N ARG A 356 21.32 19.84 14.61
CA ARG A 356 22.15 18.75 15.16
C ARG A 356 22.75 19.07 16.53
N THR A 357 22.16 20.03 17.25
CA THR A 357 22.54 20.34 18.64
C THR A 357 21.91 19.35 19.62
N CYS A 358 20.71 18.88 19.31
CA CYS A 358 20.09 17.72 19.93
C CYS A 358 20.21 16.55 18.96
N GLN A 359 21.15 15.64 19.21
CA GLN A 359 21.32 14.42 18.43
C GLN A 359 21.73 13.26 19.33
N PHE A 360 21.01 12.15 19.24
CA PHE A 360 21.27 10.95 20.05
C PHE A 360 20.67 9.70 19.41
N TYR A 361 21.04 8.54 19.94
CA TYR A 361 20.47 7.26 19.55
C TYR A 361 19.60 6.70 20.68
N LEU A 362 18.41 6.24 20.34
CA LEU A 362 17.52 5.51 21.24
C LEU A 362 17.67 4.02 20.97
N LYS A 363 18.27 3.29 21.92
CA LYS A 363 18.51 1.84 21.80
C LYS A 363 17.22 1.02 22.05
N PRO A 364 17.12 -0.21 21.53
CA PRO A 364 15.96 -1.09 21.70
C PRO A 364 15.49 -1.30 23.15
N GLU A 365 16.42 -1.32 24.10
CA GLU A 365 16.15 -1.59 25.51
C GLU A 365 15.62 -0.37 26.27
N LYS A 366 15.62 0.81 25.64
CA LYS A 366 15.28 2.08 26.29
C LYS A 366 13.79 2.38 26.16
N LYS A 367 13.24 3.02 27.20
CA LYS A 367 11.84 3.46 27.25
C LYS A 367 11.51 4.35 26.04
N GLY A 368 10.37 4.09 25.41
CA GLY A 368 9.90 4.85 24.26
C GLY A 368 10.37 4.34 22.89
N PHE A 369 11.29 3.36 22.85
CA PHE A 369 11.80 2.83 21.59
C PHE A 369 10.70 2.20 20.73
N LYS A 370 9.88 1.32 21.31
CA LYS A 370 8.84 0.58 20.58
C LYS A 370 7.77 1.53 20.04
N GLU A 371 7.37 2.51 20.83
CA GLU A 371 6.36 3.52 20.51
C GLU A 371 6.82 4.42 19.36
N ILE A 372 8.08 4.90 19.42
CA ILE A 372 8.67 5.72 18.36
C ILE A 372 8.89 4.88 17.09
N LEU A 373 9.39 3.64 17.21
CA LEU A 373 9.58 2.75 16.07
C LEU A 373 8.27 2.42 15.37
N GLN A 374 7.20 2.15 16.13
CA GLN A 374 5.87 1.91 15.58
C GLN A 374 5.36 3.13 14.81
N THR A 375 5.58 4.33 15.35
CA THR A 375 5.20 5.57 14.67
C THR A 375 5.98 5.75 13.36
N ILE A 376 7.27 5.43 13.35
CA ILE A 376 8.09 5.42 12.12
C ILE A 376 7.57 4.38 11.12
N ARG A 377 7.20 3.18 11.57
CA ARG A 377 6.66 2.09 10.71
C ARG A 377 5.32 2.43 10.08
N ASN A 378 4.49 3.20 10.78
CA ASN A 378 3.20 3.65 10.28
C ASN A 378 3.32 4.72 9.16
N GLU A 379 4.52 5.28 8.90
CA GLU A 379 4.75 6.17 7.77
C GLU A 379 5.17 5.40 6.50
N PRO A 380 4.59 5.72 5.32
CA PRO A 380 5.01 5.12 4.06
C PRO A 380 6.46 5.53 3.78
N ALA A 381 7.38 4.58 3.87
CA ALA A 381 8.81 4.84 3.77
C ALA A 381 9.22 5.17 2.32
N TRP A 382 9.80 6.35 2.11
CA TRP A 382 10.59 6.69 0.93
C TRP A 382 12.02 7.06 1.38
N GLN A 383 12.99 6.25 0.98
CA GLN A 383 14.42 6.37 1.33
C GLN A 383 14.70 6.35 2.84
N GLY A 384 14.56 5.16 3.44
CA GLY A 384 14.79 4.90 4.86
C GLY A 384 13.55 5.18 5.72
N ARG A 385 13.29 4.31 6.70
CA ARG A 385 12.18 4.47 7.66
C ARG A 385 12.50 5.66 8.58
N LYS A 386 11.85 6.79 8.34
CA LYS A 386 12.02 8.05 9.08
C LYS A 386 10.67 8.72 9.27
N SER A 387 10.50 9.41 10.40
CA SER A 387 9.33 10.24 10.70
C SER A 387 9.77 11.56 11.35
N PHE A 388 8.95 12.60 11.19
CA PHE A 388 9.16 13.90 11.81
C PHE A 388 8.16 14.09 12.95
N MET A 389 8.70 14.17 14.17
CA MET A 389 7.93 14.27 15.41
C MET A 389 8.25 15.59 16.10
N LYS A 390 7.44 15.97 17.10
CA LYS A 390 7.82 17.05 18.01
C LYS A 390 8.51 16.48 19.24
N ALA A 391 9.43 17.23 19.83
CA ALA A 391 9.99 16.94 21.14
C ALA A 391 10.00 18.17 22.01
N SER A 392 10.03 18.00 23.34
CA SER A 392 10.30 19.06 24.30
C SER A 392 11.15 18.55 25.45
N PHE A 393 11.88 19.45 26.08
CA PHE A 393 12.65 19.17 27.29
C PHE A 393 11.99 19.83 28.49
N ASP A 394 11.80 19.07 29.57
CA ASP A 394 11.38 19.64 30.85
C ASP A 394 12.56 20.27 31.60
N LYS A 395 12.28 20.83 32.78
CA LYS A 395 13.30 21.47 33.64
C LYS A 395 14.36 20.50 34.18
N SER A 396 14.04 19.20 34.23
CA SER A 396 14.98 18.14 34.63
C SER A 396 15.87 17.66 33.49
N GLY A 397 15.63 18.16 32.27
CA GLY A 397 16.36 17.76 31.07
C GLY A 397 15.82 16.50 30.41
N VAL A 398 14.68 15.97 30.87
CA VAL A 398 14.05 14.79 30.27
C VAL A 398 13.33 15.18 28.98
N CYS A 399 13.58 14.42 27.92
CA CYS A 399 12.97 14.62 26.62
C CYS A 399 11.64 13.87 26.52
N SER A 400 10.59 14.58 26.11
CA SER A 400 9.30 13.99 25.73
C SER A 400 9.10 14.10 24.23
N VAL A 401 8.91 12.97 23.55
CA VAL A 401 8.59 12.91 22.13
C VAL A 401 7.08 12.86 21.96
N TYR A 402 6.54 13.62 21.02
CA TYR A 402 5.11 13.66 20.72
C TYR A 402 4.90 12.99 19.35
N PRO A 403 4.38 11.76 19.32
CA PRO A 403 4.10 11.02 18.08
C PRO A 403 3.00 11.67 17.23
N GLU A 404 2.22 12.60 17.80
CA GLU A 404 1.36 13.50 17.04
C GLU A 404 2.19 14.28 16.03
N LYS A 405 2.07 13.88 14.76
CA LYS A 405 2.85 14.37 13.62
C LYS A 405 3.08 15.88 13.74
N ALA A 406 4.35 16.29 13.73
CA ALA A 406 4.68 17.65 13.36
C ALA A 406 4.18 17.80 11.92
N GLY A 407 2.97 18.33 11.75
CA GLY A 407 2.37 18.56 10.43
C GLY A 407 3.47 19.11 9.53
N VAL A 408 3.68 18.46 8.38
CA VAL A 408 4.78 18.75 7.46
C VAL A 408 4.55 20.15 6.88
N LYS A 409 4.81 21.17 7.70
CA LYS A 409 4.86 22.56 7.28
C LYS A 409 6.19 22.76 6.59
N SER A 410 6.09 22.90 5.27
CA SER A 410 6.78 23.84 4.38
C SER A 410 8.31 24.06 4.43
N HIS A 411 9.09 23.53 5.37
CA HIS A 411 10.52 23.86 5.48
C HIS A 411 11.49 22.67 5.36
N TYR A 412 10.99 21.46 5.12
CA TYR A 412 11.83 20.33 4.69
C TYR A 412 11.55 20.00 3.22
N THR A 413 11.98 20.91 2.35
CA THR A 413 12.33 20.58 0.97
C THR A 413 13.74 19.99 0.98
N TRP A 414 13.85 18.73 0.59
CA TRP A 414 15.09 18.19 0.02
C TRP A 414 14.75 17.59 -1.33
#